data_AF-A0A318TLH5-F1
#
_entry.id   AF-A0A318TLH5-F1
#
_cell.length_a   1.000
_cell.length_b   1.000
_cell.length_c   1.000
_cell.angle_alpha   90.00
_cell.angle_beta   90.00
_cell.angle_gamma   90.00
#
_symmetry.space_group_name_H-M   'P 1'
#
loop_
_entity.id
_entity.type
_entity.pdbx_description
1 polymer ?
#
loop_
_entity_poly.entity_id
_entity_poly.type
_entity_poly.pdbx_seq_one_letter_code
_entity_poly.pdbx_strand_id
1 'polypeptide(L)'
;MPGSMIRHLLFSTMALAAFSLPPVSSAGAQTSAPEKPAETQADTLAPGRAPAEPAAKKPSLVTTEGVSDFTLANGMQVVVIPDHRAPVVTQMVWYHVGSADEPPGKSGIAHFLEHLMFKGTKTYPAGEFTNKVAAIGGQENAFTSYDYTAYYQQVSPQALEMVMTYEADRMENLVLTDDVVNTERDVVLEERRMRVDGDPGSILAEETNAALFLNSPYRIPVIGWKPEIEKLNTKDALDFYQRFYTPNNATLVISGDVDPQAVLALAEKTYGKIPRRADPGPRIRPQEPEQRTKRTATLNDERVTQPSFRKIWVVPSYENAKPGDAEALDILSEILGGSIRSRLYQELVVKQGIAASAGADYSGDALDDGTFSVYGAPRGTASLDQVEAAVDGEINRIVKDGVTDTELAQARNRFLKSVVFSRDSQAGMARIYGSTLAVGGTVEDIQKWPDRIRAVTKEQVKDVAVRDLVDARSVTSYLLPPAAEPETAKSDGAAQKVVPLKPATVEKGTKGVKQ
;
A
#
# COMPACT_ATOMS: atom_id res chain seq x y z
N MET A 1 3.77 -13.71 16.81
CA MET A 1 3.57 -12.97 15.55
C MET A 1 2.13 -13.18 15.05
N PRO A 2 1.43 -12.12 14.62
CA PRO A 2 0.01 -12.15 14.25
C PRO A 2 -0.28 -13.02 13.00
N GLY A 3 -1.56 -13.26 12.64
CA GLY A 3 -1.96 -13.92 11.38
C GLY A 3 -1.62 -13.08 10.13
N SER A 4 -1.67 -13.67 8.93
CA SER A 4 -1.14 -13.10 7.67
C SER A 4 -1.65 -11.68 7.35
N MET A 5 -2.97 -11.49 7.32
CA MET A 5 -3.60 -10.18 7.11
C MET A 5 -3.21 -9.16 8.21
N ILE A 6 -3.16 -9.59 9.48
CA ILE A 6 -2.74 -8.74 10.60
C ILE A 6 -1.23 -8.44 10.55
N ARG A 7 -0.40 -9.32 9.95
CA ARG A 7 1.02 -9.04 9.71
C ARG A 7 1.22 -7.99 8.65
N HIS A 8 0.52 -8.05 7.53
CA HIS A 8 0.59 -7.00 6.52
C HIS A 8 0.13 -5.66 7.08
N LEU A 9 -0.94 -5.66 7.87
CA LEU A 9 -1.43 -4.46 8.56
C LEU A 9 -0.47 -3.93 9.64
N LEU A 10 0.35 -4.77 10.28
CA LEU A 10 1.30 -4.35 11.33
C LEU A 10 2.74 -4.14 10.84
N PHE A 11 3.16 -4.72 9.71
CA PHE A 11 4.55 -4.68 9.20
C PHE A 11 4.74 -3.83 7.94
N SER A 12 3.70 -3.22 7.36
CA SER A 12 3.86 -2.26 6.24
C SER A 12 4.53 -0.93 6.62
N THR A 13 5.16 -0.81 7.78
CA THR A 13 5.98 0.36 8.14
C THR A 13 7.45 0.08 7.86
N MET A 14 7.87 0.32 6.61
CA MET A 14 9.18 0.91 6.35
C MET A 14 8.94 2.35 5.88
N ALA A 15 8.66 3.24 6.83
CA ALA A 15 8.62 4.68 6.60
C ALA A 15 9.44 5.40 7.68
N LEU A 16 10.47 6.11 7.26
CA LEU A 16 11.26 7.01 8.11
C LEU A 16 11.00 8.46 7.71
N ALA A 17 10.97 9.31 8.74
CA ALA A 17 10.62 10.72 8.71
C ALA A 17 11.44 11.56 7.71
N ALA A 18 10.76 12.37 6.91
CA ALA A 18 11.37 13.44 6.14
C ALA A 18 11.70 14.63 7.07
N PHE A 19 12.98 14.99 7.17
CA PHE A 19 13.43 16.20 7.87
C PHE A 19 13.25 17.43 6.96
N SER A 20 12.41 18.39 7.35
CA SER A 20 12.28 19.68 6.66
C SER A 20 13.09 20.77 7.37
N LEU A 21 13.99 21.46 6.65
CA LEU A 21 14.62 22.71 7.07
C LEU A 21 13.74 23.92 6.70
N PRO A 22 13.69 25.00 7.50
CA PRO A 22 12.77 26.12 7.28
C PRO A 22 13.32 27.19 6.33
N PRO A 23 12.49 27.85 5.48
CA PRO A 23 12.87 29.09 4.81
C PRO A 23 12.30 30.35 5.51
N VAL A 24 13.03 31.45 5.29
CA VAL A 24 12.92 32.79 5.88
C VAL A 24 11.78 33.60 5.22
N SER A 25 10.97 34.29 6.04
CA SER A 25 9.87 35.17 5.60
C SER A 25 10.34 36.55 5.10
N SER A 26 9.64 37.08 4.10
CA SER A 26 9.56 38.52 3.82
C SER A 26 8.10 38.95 3.65
N ALA A 27 7.76 40.08 4.27
CA ALA A 27 6.42 40.64 4.41
C ALA A 27 6.12 41.69 3.31
N GLY A 28 4.86 41.77 2.89
CA GLY A 28 4.34 42.85 2.04
C GLY A 28 2.83 43.00 2.20
N ALA A 29 2.39 44.21 2.55
CA ALA A 29 1.06 44.53 3.06
C ALA A 29 0.02 44.88 1.97
N GLN A 30 -1.25 44.86 2.43
CA GLN A 30 -2.53 45.14 1.79
C GLN A 30 -2.63 46.51 1.08
N THR A 31 -3.58 46.65 0.14
CA THR A 31 -4.70 47.64 0.24
C THR A 31 -5.74 47.54 -0.89
N SER A 32 -7.01 47.54 -0.43
CA SER A 32 -8.29 48.07 -0.96
C SER A 32 -8.66 48.09 -2.46
N ALA A 33 -9.83 47.51 -2.71
CA ALA A 33 -10.73 47.71 -3.85
C ALA A 33 -11.34 49.13 -3.91
N PRO A 34 -11.98 49.47 -5.05
CA PRO A 34 -13.34 50.03 -4.96
C PRO A 34 -14.34 49.46 -5.98
N GLU A 35 -15.58 49.86 -5.76
CA GLU A 35 -16.87 49.29 -6.17
C GLU A 35 -17.39 49.74 -7.55
N LYS A 36 -18.39 48.99 -8.04
CA LYS A 36 -19.13 49.07 -9.32
C LYS A 36 -19.79 50.42 -9.66
N PRO A 37 -20.23 50.55 -10.93
CA PRO A 37 -21.62 50.95 -11.19
C PRO A 37 -22.40 49.92 -12.02
N ALA A 38 -23.72 49.93 -11.81
CA ALA A 38 -24.74 49.13 -12.47
C ALA A 38 -25.13 49.71 -13.85
N GLU A 39 -25.59 48.86 -14.77
CA GLU A 39 -26.83 49.11 -15.53
C GLU A 39 -27.36 47.88 -16.30
N THR A 40 -28.66 47.68 -16.10
CA THR A 40 -29.75 47.30 -17.01
C THR A 40 -29.89 45.86 -17.56
N GLN A 41 -31.08 45.34 -17.24
CA GLN A 41 -31.69 44.06 -17.57
C GLN A 41 -32.05 43.91 -19.05
N ALA A 42 -31.86 42.71 -19.57
CA ALA A 42 -32.56 42.20 -20.74
C ALA A 42 -33.17 40.83 -20.39
N ASP A 43 -34.48 40.76 -20.65
CA ASP A 43 -35.42 39.70 -20.33
C ASP A 43 -35.05 38.38 -21.02
N THR A 44 -34.83 37.31 -20.25
CA THR A 44 -34.70 35.94 -20.78
C THR A 44 -35.45 34.94 -19.90
N LEU A 45 -36.28 34.17 -20.59
CA LEU A 45 -37.27 33.20 -20.12
C LEU A 45 -36.72 32.23 -19.06
N ALA A 46 -37.46 32.08 -17.96
CA ALA A 46 -37.13 31.24 -16.82
C ALA A 46 -37.12 29.73 -17.18
N PRO A 47 -36.03 28.99 -16.93
CA PRO A 47 -36.08 27.54 -16.83
C PRO A 47 -36.68 27.14 -15.47
N GLY A 48 -37.59 26.16 -15.52
CA GLY A 48 -38.34 25.67 -14.38
C GLY A 48 -37.48 25.31 -13.17
N ARG A 49 -37.94 25.75 -12.00
CA ARG A 49 -37.39 25.43 -10.68
C ARG A 49 -37.31 23.91 -10.53
N ALA A 50 -36.10 23.36 -10.54
CA ALA A 50 -35.86 21.98 -10.15
C ALA A 50 -36.49 21.74 -8.76
N PRO A 51 -37.16 20.61 -8.52
CA PRO A 51 -37.74 20.32 -7.21
C PRO A 51 -36.63 20.33 -6.17
N ALA A 52 -36.89 20.99 -5.03
CA ALA A 52 -35.98 21.00 -3.89
C ALA A 52 -35.65 19.56 -3.50
N GLU A 53 -34.36 19.26 -3.40
CA GLU A 53 -33.82 18.01 -2.91
C GLU A 53 -34.49 17.70 -1.55
N PRO A 54 -35.03 16.48 -1.33
CA PRO A 54 -35.63 16.14 -0.06
C PRO A 54 -34.57 16.32 1.04
N ALA A 55 -34.93 17.03 2.12
CA ALA A 55 -34.05 17.26 3.26
C ALA A 55 -33.36 15.96 3.67
N ALA A 56 -32.02 15.94 3.59
CA ALA A 56 -31.22 14.77 3.89
C ALA A 56 -31.63 14.24 5.28
N LYS A 57 -32.02 12.95 5.34
CA LYS A 57 -32.28 12.29 6.62
C LYS A 57 -31.03 12.43 7.49
N LYS A 58 -31.19 12.81 8.76
CA LYS A 58 -30.09 12.85 9.72
C LYS A 58 -29.38 11.48 9.75
N PRO A 59 -28.04 11.42 9.83
CA PRO A 59 -27.33 10.16 9.97
C PRO A 59 -27.88 9.36 11.15
N SER A 60 -28.30 8.12 10.91
CA SER A 60 -28.68 7.20 11.98
C SER A 60 -27.44 6.42 12.42
N LEU A 61 -27.00 6.64 13.65
CA LEU A 61 -25.91 5.89 14.26
C LEU A 61 -26.40 4.47 14.61
N VAL A 62 -25.74 3.47 14.05
CA VAL A 62 -25.97 2.05 14.34
C VAL A 62 -24.81 1.55 15.16
N THR A 63 -25.08 0.84 16.27
CA THR A 63 -24.04 0.25 17.12
C THR A 63 -24.19 -1.26 17.19
N THR A 64 -23.16 -1.99 16.79
CA THR A 64 -23.10 -3.45 16.80
C THR A 64 -21.78 -3.88 17.44
N GLU A 65 -21.83 -4.77 18.43
CA GLU A 65 -20.65 -5.26 19.18
C GLU A 65 -19.71 -4.15 19.72
N GLY A 66 -20.28 -2.99 20.07
CA GLY A 66 -19.53 -1.85 20.59
C GLY A 66 -18.87 -0.97 19.51
N VAL A 67 -18.95 -1.34 18.23
CA VAL A 67 -18.57 -0.47 17.11
C VAL A 67 -19.79 0.26 16.60
N SER A 68 -19.66 1.55 16.34
CA SER A 68 -20.72 2.36 15.76
C SER A 68 -20.36 2.81 14.35
N ASP A 69 -21.31 2.77 13.43
CA ASP A 69 -21.13 3.28 12.08
C ASP A 69 -22.34 4.10 11.62
N PHE A 70 -22.07 5.06 10.73
CA PHE A 70 -23.07 5.93 10.11
C PHE A 70 -22.52 6.54 8.82
N THR A 71 -23.41 7.09 7.99
CA THR A 71 -23.06 7.82 6.77
C THR A 71 -23.53 9.26 6.88
N LEU A 72 -22.64 10.21 6.65
CA LEU A 72 -22.96 11.64 6.58
C LEU A 72 -23.81 11.94 5.35
N ALA A 73 -24.52 13.08 5.35
CA ALA A 73 -25.39 13.49 4.24
C ALA A 73 -24.64 13.65 2.90
N ASN A 74 -23.34 13.93 2.93
CA ASN A 74 -22.47 14.03 1.75
C ASN A 74 -21.89 12.68 1.27
N GLY A 75 -22.31 11.57 1.90
CA GLY A 75 -21.91 10.21 1.51
C GLY A 75 -20.67 9.68 2.22
N MET A 76 -20.00 10.47 3.07
CA MET A 76 -18.84 9.96 3.82
C MET A 76 -19.26 8.94 4.86
N GLN A 77 -18.66 7.76 4.82
CA GLN A 77 -18.85 6.73 5.85
C GLN A 77 -17.99 7.07 7.06
N VAL A 78 -18.53 6.88 8.26
CA VAL A 78 -17.82 7.05 9.53
C VAL A 78 -17.98 5.80 10.36
N VAL A 79 -16.87 5.33 10.92
CA VAL A 79 -16.82 4.22 11.88
C VAL A 79 -16.14 4.68 13.16
N VAL A 80 -16.75 4.38 14.29
CA VAL A 80 -16.29 4.73 15.63
C VAL A 80 -16.10 3.45 16.43
N ILE A 81 -14.90 3.27 16.97
CA ILE A 81 -14.48 2.11 17.77
C ILE A 81 -14.05 2.64 19.16
N PRO A 82 -15.00 2.80 20.10
CA PRO A 82 -14.69 3.29 21.45
C PRO A 82 -13.77 2.34 22.20
N ASP A 83 -12.73 2.90 22.82
CA ASP A 83 -11.79 2.22 23.68
C ASP A 83 -11.22 3.19 24.73
N HIS A 84 -11.81 3.14 25.93
CA HIS A 84 -11.49 4.04 27.05
C HIS A 84 -10.32 3.58 27.92
N ARG A 85 -9.48 2.62 27.46
CA ARG A 85 -8.36 2.09 28.26
C ARG A 85 -7.22 3.11 28.44
N ALA A 86 -7.07 4.04 27.51
CA ALA A 86 -6.11 5.13 27.57
C ALA A 86 -6.72 6.39 26.92
N PRO A 87 -6.40 7.61 27.41
CA PRO A 87 -6.90 8.86 26.86
C PRO A 87 -6.16 9.23 25.57
N VAL A 88 -6.29 8.38 24.56
CA VAL A 88 -5.70 8.48 23.24
C VAL A 88 -6.77 8.15 22.20
N VAL A 89 -6.74 8.86 21.07
CA VAL A 89 -7.61 8.66 19.93
C VAL A 89 -6.77 8.57 18.67
N THR A 90 -7.04 7.56 17.86
CA THR A 90 -6.53 7.45 16.49
C THR A 90 -7.65 7.77 15.51
N GLN A 91 -7.43 8.82 14.73
CA GLN A 91 -8.22 9.15 13.54
C GLN A 91 -7.51 8.60 12.31
N MET A 92 -8.26 8.03 11.37
CA MET A 92 -7.78 7.72 10.03
C MET A 92 -8.81 8.11 8.97
N VAL A 93 -8.37 8.78 7.91
CA VAL A 93 -9.16 9.00 6.70
C VAL A 93 -8.64 8.07 5.62
N TRP A 94 -9.51 7.20 5.12
CA TRP A 94 -9.20 6.20 4.09
C TRP A 94 -9.87 6.61 2.79
N TYR A 95 -9.09 7.02 1.80
CA TYR A 95 -9.60 7.26 0.45
C TYR A 95 -9.61 5.95 -0.33
N HIS A 96 -10.73 5.67 -1.00
CA HIS A 96 -10.94 4.43 -1.77
C HIS A 96 -10.29 4.57 -3.16
N VAL A 97 -8.99 4.83 -3.16
CA VAL A 97 -8.15 4.97 -4.36
C VAL A 97 -6.72 4.62 -4.00
N GLY A 98 -6.05 3.82 -4.81
CA GLY A 98 -4.62 3.52 -4.65
C GLY A 98 -3.89 3.47 -5.98
N SER A 99 -2.69 2.87 -6.00
CA SER A 99 -1.88 2.80 -7.22
C SER A 99 -2.52 1.96 -8.34
N ALA A 100 -3.42 1.04 -8.01
CA ALA A 100 -4.13 0.22 -9.00
C ALA A 100 -5.24 1.00 -9.75
N ASP A 101 -5.57 2.21 -9.30
CA ASP A 101 -6.58 3.09 -9.90
C ASP A 101 -5.94 4.22 -10.75
N GLU A 102 -4.62 4.17 -10.94
CA GLU A 102 -3.87 5.21 -11.64
C GLU A 102 -4.11 5.21 -13.15
N PRO A 103 -4.15 6.38 -13.80
CA PRO A 103 -4.19 6.45 -15.25
C PRO A 103 -2.95 5.79 -15.89
N PRO A 104 -3.09 5.11 -17.04
CA PRO A 104 -1.95 4.57 -17.78
C PRO A 104 -0.89 5.64 -18.07
N GLY A 105 0.38 5.33 -17.80
CA GLY A 105 1.51 6.24 -18.01
C GLY A 105 1.68 7.32 -16.93
N LYS A 106 0.92 7.22 -15.84
CA LYS A 106 0.96 8.12 -14.66
C LYS A 106 1.18 7.34 -13.37
N SER A 107 1.92 6.24 -13.43
CA SER A 107 2.16 5.42 -12.25
C SER A 107 2.87 6.19 -11.13
N GLY A 108 2.49 5.91 -9.90
CA GLY A 108 2.96 6.58 -8.69
C GLY A 108 2.22 7.88 -8.35
N ILE A 109 1.21 8.31 -9.12
CA ILE A 109 0.46 9.54 -8.84
C ILE A 109 -0.33 9.47 -7.53
N ALA A 110 -0.80 8.29 -7.10
CA ALA A 110 -1.49 8.12 -5.83
C ALA A 110 -0.53 8.37 -4.65
N HIS A 111 0.64 7.73 -4.68
CA HIS A 111 1.69 7.94 -3.69
C HIS A 111 2.27 9.36 -3.77
N PHE A 112 2.40 9.92 -4.97
CA PHE A 112 2.88 11.28 -5.13
C PHE A 112 1.90 12.31 -4.54
N LEU A 113 0.59 12.12 -4.74
CA LEU A 113 -0.41 12.97 -4.10
C LEU A 113 -0.37 12.84 -2.57
N GLU A 114 -0.06 11.67 -2.02
CA GLU A 114 0.17 11.48 -0.59
C GLU A 114 1.21 12.47 -0.02
N HIS A 115 2.35 12.62 -0.69
CA HIS A 115 3.39 13.60 -0.31
C HIS A 115 2.88 15.03 -0.44
N LEU A 116 2.17 15.32 -1.53
CA LEU A 116 1.66 16.65 -1.84
C LEU A 116 0.57 17.11 -0.87
N MET A 117 -0.17 16.18 -0.26
CA MET A 117 -1.19 16.49 0.75
C MET A 117 -0.59 17.17 2.01
N PHE A 118 0.71 17.07 2.26
CA PHE A 118 1.37 17.79 3.36
C PHE A 118 1.81 19.21 3.01
N LYS A 119 1.59 19.67 1.76
CA LYS A 119 2.14 20.93 1.23
C LYS A 119 1.19 22.13 1.34
N GLY A 120 0.16 21.98 2.17
CA GLY A 120 -0.69 23.07 2.62
C GLY A 120 -1.94 23.27 1.78
N THR A 121 -2.82 24.10 2.32
CA THR A 121 -4.14 24.39 1.80
C THR A 121 -4.32 25.90 1.69
N LYS A 122 -5.49 26.34 1.23
CA LYS A 122 -5.88 27.76 1.26
C LYS A 122 -5.90 28.34 2.68
N THR A 123 -6.21 27.51 3.66
CA THR A 123 -6.42 27.92 5.06
C THR A 123 -5.15 27.78 5.88
N TYR A 124 -4.41 26.69 5.68
CA TYR A 124 -3.26 26.31 6.49
C TYR A 124 -2.01 26.15 5.62
N PRO A 125 -0.93 26.92 5.86
CA PRO A 125 0.31 26.80 5.11
C PRO A 125 1.00 25.44 5.30
N ALA A 126 1.88 25.11 4.36
CA ALA A 126 2.67 23.88 4.39
C ALA A 126 3.39 23.67 5.75
N GLY A 127 3.32 22.46 6.26
CA GLY A 127 3.94 22.08 7.54
C GLY A 127 3.22 22.57 8.81
N GLU A 128 2.20 23.43 8.73
CA GLU A 128 1.47 23.87 9.92
C GLU A 128 0.80 22.69 10.63
N PHE A 129 0.09 21.84 9.89
CA PHE A 129 -0.64 20.71 10.47
C PHE A 129 0.31 19.77 11.23
N THR A 130 1.41 19.35 10.59
CA THR A 130 2.48 18.54 11.19
C THR A 130 3.03 19.17 12.47
N ASN A 131 3.34 20.47 12.44
CA ASN A 131 3.85 21.18 13.61
C ASN A 131 2.82 21.25 14.74
N LYS A 132 1.54 21.42 14.43
CA LYS A 132 0.45 21.45 15.42
C LYS A 132 0.26 20.10 16.09
N VAL A 133 0.26 19.01 15.32
CA VAL A 133 0.18 17.65 15.84
C VAL A 133 1.38 17.36 16.75
N ALA A 134 2.60 17.69 16.31
CA ALA A 134 3.81 17.51 17.12
C ALA A 134 3.78 18.34 18.42
N ALA A 135 3.30 19.59 18.37
CA ALA A 135 3.26 20.48 19.53
C ALA A 135 2.33 19.99 20.65
N ILE A 136 1.33 19.18 20.33
CA ILE A 136 0.43 18.55 21.31
C ILE A 136 0.87 17.13 21.70
N GLY A 137 2.06 16.70 21.28
CA GLY A 137 2.58 15.35 21.53
C GLY A 137 1.91 14.26 20.70
N GLY A 138 1.22 14.62 19.63
CA GLY A 138 0.59 13.68 18.70
C GLY A 138 1.58 13.09 17.71
N GLN A 139 1.12 12.05 17.01
CA GLN A 139 1.79 11.45 15.87
C GLN A 139 0.90 11.54 14.65
N GLU A 140 1.50 11.73 13.48
CA GLU A 140 0.78 11.64 12.20
C GLU A 140 1.63 10.94 11.17
N ASN A 141 0.97 10.33 10.18
CA ASN A 141 1.61 9.83 8.98
C ASN A 141 0.56 9.55 7.90
N ALA A 142 1.04 9.09 6.75
CA ALA A 142 0.22 8.56 5.67
C ALA A 142 0.83 7.28 5.11
N PHE A 143 0.06 6.58 4.29
CA PHE A 143 0.55 5.50 3.44
C PHE A 143 -0.39 5.24 2.27
N THR A 144 0.19 4.82 1.16
CA THR A 144 -0.52 4.39 -0.05
C THR A 144 -0.31 2.89 -0.27
N SER A 145 -1.38 2.22 -0.67
CA SER A 145 -1.41 0.83 -1.11
C SER A 145 -1.86 0.77 -2.57
N TYR A 146 -2.02 -0.43 -3.11
CA TYR A 146 -2.66 -0.63 -4.39
C TYR A 146 -4.11 -0.14 -4.41
N ASP A 147 -4.85 -0.29 -3.31
CA ASP A 147 -6.31 -0.09 -3.29
C ASP A 147 -6.79 1.14 -2.54
N TYR A 148 -5.93 1.77 -1.75
CA TYR A 148 -6.30 2.88 -0.88
C TYR A 148 -5.10 3.77 -0.56
N THR A 149 -5.39 5.01 -0.19
CA THR A 149 -4.46 5.93 0.47
C THR A 149 -5.07 6.34 1.80
N ALA A 150 -4.30 6.22 2.88
CA ALA A 150 -4.76 6.53 4.23
C ALA A 150 -3.87 7.58 4.89
N TYR A 151 -4.50 8.48 5.64
CA TYR A 151 -3.84 9.47 6.47
C TYR A 151 -4.33 9.31 7.90
N TYR A 152 -3.43 9.42 8.88
CA TYR A 152 -3.80 9.21 10.27
C TYR A 152 -3.12 10.13 11.24
N GLN A 153 -3.81 10.35 12.36
CA GLN A 153 -3.31 11.08 13.52
C GLN A 153 -3.63 10.29 14.79
N GLN A 154 -2.65 10.18 15.69
CA GLN A 154 -2.84 9.71 17.05
C GLN A 154 -2.62 10.87 18.01
N VAL A 155 -3.67 11.26 18.73
CA VAL A 155 -3.71 12.47 19.58
C VAL A 155 -4.49 12.20 20.87
N SER A 156 -4.49 13.15 21.80
CA SER A 156 -5.40 13.11 22.94
C SER A 156 -6.86 13.40 22.52
N PRO A 157 -7.88 12.93 23.26
CA PRO A 157 -9.29 13.17 22.95
C PRO A 157 -9.64 14.65 22.77
N GLN A 158 -9.02 15.54 23.55
CA GLN A 158 -9.29 16.98 23.48
C GLN A 158 -8.81 17.62 22.16
N ALA A 159 -7.89 16.96 21.45
CA ALA A 159 -7.34 17.42 20.18
C ALA A 159 -8.04 16.80 18.96
N LEU A 160 -9.03 15.92 19.15
CA LEU A 160 -9.73 15.26 18.04
C LEU A 160 -10.38 16.28 17.08
N GLU A 161 -11.06 17.29 17.62
CA GLU A 161 -11.68 18.33 16.80
C GLU A 161 -10.66 19.09 15.94
N MET A 162 -9.46 19.34 16.49
CA MET A 162 -8.38 20.00 15.77
C MET A 162 -7.96 19.17 14.56
N VAL A 163 -7.62 17.88 14.75
CA VAL A 163 -7.18 17.03 13.63
C VAL A 163 -8.29 16.77 12.62
N MET A 164 -9.55 16.66 13.06
CA MET A 164 -10.71 16.57 12.15
C MET A 164 -10.87 17.84 11.31
N THR A 165 -10.55 19.01 11.87
CA THR A 165 -10.63 20.30 11.15
C THR A 165 -9.54 20.42 10.09
N TYR A 166 -8.29 20.09 10.44
CA TYR A 166 -7.17 20.13 9.49
C TYR A 166 -7.35 19.11 8.35
N GLU A 167 -7.78 17.87 8.66
CA GLU A 167 -8.03 16.87 7.62
C GLU A 167 -9.21 17.20 6.72
N ALA A 168 -10.30 17.73 7.29
CA ALA A 168 -11.44 18.18 6.49
C ALA A 168 -11.07 19.34 5.56
N ASP A 169 -10.24 20.29 6.03
CA ASP A 169 -9.72 21.37 5.18
C ASP A 169 -8.78 20.81 4.10
N ARG A 170 -7.90 19.88 4.44
CA ARG A 170 -6.99 19.24 3.49
C ARG A 170 -7.70 18.42 2.41
N MET A 171 -8.84 17.81 2.74
CA MET A 171 -9.68 17.08 1.78
C MET A 171 -10.27 18.00 0.70
N GLU A 172 -10.51 19.29 0.99
CA GLU A 172 -11.17 20.22 0.06
C GLU A 172 -10.25 21.32 -0.51
N ASN A 173 -9.34 21.85 0.29
CA ASN A 173 -8.67 23.11 0.02
C ASN A 173 -7.18 22.98 -0.32
N LEU A 174 -6.70 21.80 -0.74
CA LEU A 174 -5.30 21.61 -1.16
C LEU A 174 -4.90 22.63 -2.25
N VAL A 175 -3.72 23.24 -2.08
CA VAL A 175 -3.14 24.18 -3.05
C VAL A 175 -1.78 23.68 -3.49
N LEU A 176 -1.63 23.45 -4.79
CA LEU A 176 -0.38 22.98 -5.39
C LEU A 176 0.13 24.00 -6.41
N THR A 177 1.41 24.33 -6.31
CA THR A 177 2.15 25.11 -7.30
C THR A 177 3.19 24.22 -7.98
N ASP A 178 3.66 24.64 -9.16
CA ASP A 178 4.69 23.90 -9.88
C ASP A 178 5.97 23.75 -9.06
N ASP A 179 6.37 24.76 -8.28
CA ASP A 179 7.56 24.70 -7.44
C ASP A 179 7.43 23.62 -6.35
N VAL A 180 6.26 23.55 -5.68
CA VAL A 180 5.97 22.52 -4.68
C VAL A 180 5.99 21.14 -5.33
N VAL A 181 5.30 20.98 -6.45
CA VAL A 181 5.20 19.70 -7.15
C VAL A 181 6.55 19.23 -7.66
N ASN A 182 7.36 20.10 -8.26
CA ASN A 182 8.69 19.75 -8.74
C ASN A 182 9.60 19.33 -7.58
N THR A 183 9.58 20.06 -6.46
CA THR A 183 10.37 19.73 -5.27
C THR A 183 10.00 18.36 -4.71
N GLU A 184 8.71 18.07 -4.56
CA GLU A 184 8.27 16.78 -4.04
C GLU A 184 8.52 15.63 -5.03
N ARG A 185 8.51 15.90 -6.35
CA ARG A 185 8.87 14.88 -7.34
C ARG A 185 10.31 14.42 -7.13
N ASP A 186 11.23 15.35 -6.89
CA ASP A 186 12.63 15.04 -6.61
C ASP A 186 12.77 14.23 -5.31
N VAL A 187 11.97 14.55 -4.27
CA VAL A 187 11.92 13.77 -3.02
C VAL A 187 11.44 12.34 -3.27
N VAL A 188 10.38 12.14 -4.05
CA VAL A 188 9.86 10.80 -4.39
C VAL A 188 10.85 10.01 -5.24
N LEU A 189 11.59 10.66 -6.14
CA LEU A 189 12.65 10.00 -6.92
C LEU A 189 13.81 9.52 -6.03
N GLU A 190 14.22 10.31 -5.04
CA GLU A 190 15.23 9.87 -4.08
C GLU A 190 14.68 8.80 -3.14
N GLU A 191 13.40 8.85 -2.76
CA GLU A 191 12.76 7.77 -2.02
C GLU A 191 12.78 6.46 -2.82
N ARG A 192 12.40 6.49 -4.10
CA ARG A 192 12.47 5.32 -4.99
C ARG A 192 13.90 4.78 -5.06
N ARG A 193 14.88 5.67 -5.23
CA ARG A 193 16.29 5.30 -5.25
C ARG A 193 16.72 4.60 -3.97
N MET A 194 16.29 5.09 -2.82
CA MET A 194 16.65 4.50 -1.52
C MET A 194 15.90 3.20 -1.22
N ARG A 195 14.60 3.14 -1.51
CA ARG A 195 13.71 2.02 -1.10
C ARG A 195 13.67 0.88 -2.10
N VAL A 196 13.81 1.17 -3.38
CA VAL A 196 13.70 0.17 -4.46
C VAL A 196 15.07 -0.06 -5.08
N ASP A 197 15.62 0.94 -5.76
CA ASP A 197 16.86 0.77 -6.55
C ASP A 197 18.09 0.44 -5.64
N GLY A 198 18.02 0.85 -4.37
CA GLY A 198 19.04 0.63 -3.34
C GLY A 198 19.01 -0.75 -2.68
N ASP A 199 17.95 -1.54 -2.87
CA ASP A 199 17.75 -2.83 -2.20
C ASP A 199 17.48 -3.96 -3.23
N PRO A 200 18.39 -4.94 -3.39
CA PRO A 200 18.22 -6.04 -4.34
C PRO A 200 16.93 -6.85 -4.14
N GLY A 201 16.48 -7.00 -2.89
CA GLY A 201 15.22 -7.69 -2.59
C GLY A 201 14.02 -6.96 -3.18
N SER A 202 13.98 -5.64 -3.05
CA SER A 202 12.94 -4.77 -3.58
C SER A 202 12.96 -4.68 -5.10
N ILE A 203 14.13 -4.63 -5.74
CA ILE A 203 14.27 -4.73 -7.21
C ILE A 203 13.64 -6.05 -7.70
N LEU A 204 14.06 -7.16 -7.11
CA LEU A 204 13.54 -8.47 -7.50
C LEU A 204 12.03 -8.57 -7.25
N ALA A 205 11.52 -8.02 -6.14
CA ALA A 205 10.09 -8.02 -5.84
C ALA A 205 9.28 -7.20 -6.87
N GLU A 206 9.78 -6.03 -7.28
CA GLU A 206 9.16 -5.20 -8.33
C GLU A 206 9.06 -5.97 -9.66
N GLU A 207 10.16 -6.56 -10.12
CA GLU A 207 10.16 -7.35 -11.36
C GLU A 207 9.33 -8.64 -11.25
N THR A 208 9.35 -9.29 -10.09
CA THR A 208 8.56 -10.50 -9.82
C THR A 208 7.07 -10.20 -9.88
N ASN A 209 6.61 -9.10 -9.27
CA ASN A 209 5.20 -8.69 -9.33
C ASN A 209 4.79 -8.27 -10.75
N ALA A 210 5.68 -7.55 -11.46
CA ALA A 210 5.46 -7.16 -12.85
C ALA A 210 5.38 -8.37 -13.81
N ALA A 211 6.09 -9.44 -13.48
CA ALA A 211 6.06 -10.73 -14.18
C ALA A 211 4.91 -11.62 -13.71
N LEU A 212 4.43 -11.48 -12.47
CA LEU A 212 3.32 -12.24 -11.90
C LEU A 212 2.00 -11.85 -12.53
N PHE A 213 1.67 -10.56 -12.52
CA PHE A 213 0.41 -10.04 -13.05
C PHE A 213 0.58 -9.63 -14.52
N LEU A 214 -0.18 -10.28 -15.40
CA LEU A 214 -0.13 -10.08 -16.84
C LEU A 214 -0.94 -8.87 -17.28
N ASN A 215 -2.05 -8.60 -16.62
CA ASN A 215 -2.99 -7.53 -16.99
C ASN A 215 -3.47 -6.70 -15.79
N SER A 216 -3.54 -7.29 -14.59
CA SER A 216 -3.94 -6.55 -13.40
C SER A 216 -3.00 -5.37 -13.11
N PRO A 217 -3.52 -4.18 -12.69
CA PRO A 217 -2.71 -3.04 -12.27
C PRO A 217 -1.76 -3.33 -11.09
N TYR A 218 -1.98 -4.41 -10.33
CA TYR A 218 -1.07 -4.85 -9.25
C TYR A 218 0.34 -5.21 -9.75
N ARG A 219 0.55 -5.27 -11.07
CA ARG A 219 1.87 -5.36 -11.71
C ARG A 219 2.72 -4.09 -11.61
N ILE A 220 2.10 -2.94 -11.30
CA ILE A 220 2.73 -1.62 -11.29
C ILE A 220 3.14 -1.28 -9.85
N PRO A 221 4.41 -0.97 -9.56
CA PRO A 221 4.84 -0.65 -8.20
C PRO A 221 4.11 0.58 -7.67
N VAL A 222 3.71 0.55 -6.39
CA VAL A 222 2.96 1.64 -5.74
C VAL A 222 3.64 3.01 -5.87
N ILE A 223 4.98 3.03 -5.78
CA ILE A 223 5.77 4.27 -5.91
C ILE A 223 5.81 4.80 -7.36
N GLY A 224 5.46 3.97 -8.34
CA GLY A 224 5.48 4.28 -9.78
C GLY A 224 6.78 3.89 -10.48
N TRP A 225 6.72 3.80 -11.80
CA TRP A 225 7.91 3.61 -12.66
C TRP A 225 8.68 4.92 -12.78
N LYS A 226 10.00 4.90 -12.58
CA LYS A 226 10.84 6.10 -12.63
C LYS A 226 10.56 7.03 -13.85
N PRO A 227 10.50 6.52 -15.10
CA PRO A 227 10.24 7.39 -16.27
C PRO A 227 8.84 8.02 -16.31
N GLU A 228 7.89 7.48 -15.53
CA GLU A 228 6.55 8.03 -15.37
C GLU A 228 6.51 9.05 -14.23
N ILE A 229 7.15 8.74 -13.09
CA ILE A 229 7.32 9.67 -11.95
C ILE A 229 7.94 10.99 -12.43
N GLU A 230 9.01 10.91 -13.23
CA GLU A 230 9.71 12.06 -13.82
C GLU A 230 8.79 13.01 -14.62
N LYS A 231 7.63 12.53 -15.09
CA LYS A 231 6.68 13.28 -15.92
C LYS A 231 5.41 13.69 -15.18
N LEU A 232 5.20 13.27 -13.93
CA LEU A 232 4.04 13.64 -13.13
C LEU A 232 4.08 15.14 -12.84
N ASN A 233 3.04 15.90 -13.18
CA ASN A 233 3.02 17.35 -13.00
C ASN A 233 1.83 17.82 -12.14
N THR A 234 1.75 19.13 -11.91
CA THR A 234 0.72 19.76 -11.07
C THR A 234 -0.69 19.47 -11.55
N LYS A 235 -0.89 19.44 -12.88
CA LYS A 235 -2.19 19.10 -13.46
C LYS A 235 -2.56 17.65 -13.14
N ASP A 236 -1.63 16.71 -13.31
CA ASP A 236 -1.88 15.29 -13.00
C ASP A 236 -2.30 15.12 -11.53
N ALA A 237 -1.59 15.77 -10.60
CA ALA A 237 -1.89 15.71 -9.17
C ALA A 237 -3.24 16.34 -8.82
N LEU A 238 -3.54 17.51 -9.38
CA LEU A 238 -4.82 18.18 -9.15
C LEU A 238 -5.98 17.41 -9.78
N ASP A 239 -5.82 16.86 -10.98
CA ASP A 239 -6.86 16.03 -11.62
C ASP A 239 -7.16 14.80 -10.75
N PHE A 240 -6.12 14.12 -10.24
CA PHE A 240 -6.26 12.95 -9.38
C PHE A 240 -6.95 13.30 -8.05
N TYR A 241 -6.52 14.39 -7.39
CA TYR A 241 -7.13 14.92 -6.18
C TYR A 241 -8.60 15.31 -6.39
N GLN A 242 -8.90 16.06 -7.45
CA GLN A 242 -10.27 16.51 -7.76
C GLN A 242 -11.20 15.33 -8.01
N ARG A 243 -10.70 14.29 -8.70
CA ARG A 243 -11.47 13.09 -9.00
C ARG A 243 -11.75 12.25 -7.76
N PHE A 244 -10.74 11.92 -6.96
CA PHE A 244 -10.86 10.84 -5.97
C PHE A 244 -10.98 11.30 -4.51
N TYR A 245 -10.53 12.51 -4.16
CA TYR A 245 -10.47 12.95 -2.77
C TYR A 245 -11.77 13.67 -2.36
N THR A 246 -12.89 12.95 -2.40
CA THR A 246 -14.23 13.47 -2.14
C THR A 246 -14.92 12.67 -1.03
N PRO A 247 -15.79 13.25 -0.19
CA PRO A 247 -16.34 12.57 1.00
C PRO A 247 -16.99 11.21 0.71
N ASN A 248 -17.74 11.08 -0.39
CA ASN A 248 -18.39 9.82 -0.80
C ASN A 248 -17.43 8.75 -1.34
N ASN A 249 -16.12 9.05 -1.42
CA ASN A 249 -15.07 8.11 -1.79
C ASN A 249 -14.05 7.95 -0.63
N ALA A 250 -14.49 8.23 0.60
CA ALA A 250 -13.66 8.14 1.79
C ALA A 250 -14.42 7.59 2.99
N THR A 251 -13.68 6.91 3.86
CA THR A 251 -14.17 6.45 5.17
C THR A 251 -13.35 7.09 6.28
N LEU A 252 -14.02 7.72 7.25
CA LEU A 252 -13.42 8.18 8.50
C LEU A 252 -13.50 7.05 9.52
N VAL A 253 -12.37 6.65 10.08
CA VAL A 253 -12.31 5.68 11.18
C VAL A 253 -11.73 6.36 12.40
N ILE A 254 -12.49 6.40 13.50
CA ILE A 254 -12.07 6.91 14.81
C ILE A 254 -12.02 5.76 15.79
N SER A 255 -10.87 5.54 16.43
CA SER A 255 -10.65 4.47 17.40
C SER A 255 -9.97 5.01 18.66
N GLY A 256 -10.53 4.78 19.84
CA GLY A 256 -9.94 5.24 21.12
C GLY A 256 -10.94 5.85 22.10
N ASP A 257 -10.46 6.69 23.01
CA ASP A 257 -11.25 7.29 24.09
C ASP A 257 -12.20 8.38 23.56
N VAL A 258 -13.31 7.95 22.98
CA VAL A 258 -14.33 8.80 22.35
C VAL A 258 -15.74 8.31 22.64
N ASP A 259 -16.69 9.25 22.69
CA ASP A 259 -18.11 8.95 22.66
C ASP A 259 -18.64 8.99 21.20
N PRO A 260 -19.36 7.97 20.72
CA PRO A 260 -19.86 7.95 19.34
C PRO A 260 -20.78 9.12 18.96
N GLN A 261 -21.58 9.64 19.89
CA GLN A 261 -22.47 10.79 19.60
C GLN A 261 -21.66 12.08 19.48
N ALA A 262 -20.62 12.25 20.31
CA ALA A 262 -19.69 13.36 20.17
C ALA A 262 -18.93 13.30 18.82
N VAL A 263 -18.50 12.12 18.39
CA VAL A 263 -17.85 11.94 17.08
C VAL A 263 -18.81 12.24 15.93
N LEU A 264 -20.07 11.80 16.00
CA LEU A 264 -21.10 12.16 15.02
C LEU A 264 -21.24 13.68 14.89
N ALA A 265 -21.39 14.40 16.00
CA ALA A 265 -21.51 15.86 15.99
C ALA A 265 -20.26 16.54 15.42
N LEU A 266 -19.06 16.05 15.74
CA LEU A 266 -17.81 16.57 15.17
C LEU A 266 -17.71 16.28 13.68
N ALA A 267 -18.07 15.08 13.24
CA ALA A 267 -18.04 14.68 11.83
C ALA A 267 -19.01 15.51 10.99
N GLU A 268 -20.23 15.79 11.48
CA GLU A 268 -21.17 16.71 10.85
C GLU A 268 -20.62 18.16 10.81
N LYS A 269 -19.92 18.59 11.87
CA LYS A 269 -19.34 19.93 11.98
C LYS A 269 -18.16 20.15 11.04
N THR A 270 -17.36 19.12 10.77
CA THR A 270 -16.16 19.19 9.91
C THR A 270 -16.44 18.58 8.53
N TYR A 271 -16.27 17.27 8.38
CA TYR A 271 -16.36 16.55 7.10
C TYR A 271 -17.73 16.65 6.45
N GLY A 272 -18.81 16.73 7.23
CA GLY A 272 -20.19 16.84 6.74
C GLY A 272 -20.48 18.13 5.97
N LYS A 273 -19.61 19.14 6.08
CA LYS A 273 -19.71 20.39 5.32
C LYS A 273 -18.99 20.36 3.98
N ILE A 274 -18.18 19.32 3.74
CA ILE A 274 -17.41 19.19 2.49
C ILE A 274 -18.39 18.79 1.38
N PRO A 275 -18.44 19.54 0.25
CA PRO A 275 -19.28 19.18 -0.86
C PRO A 275 -18.80 17.89 -1.54
N ARG A 276 -19.76 17.12 -2.05
CA ARG A 276 -19.49 16.01 -2.97
C ARG A 276 -19.09 16.59 -4.34
N ARG A 277 -17.80 16.88 -4.50
CA ARG A 277 -17.27 17.49 -5.74
C ARG A 277 -17.17 16.53 -6.92
N ALA A 278 -17.08 15.22 -6.65
CA ALA A 278 -16.90 14.20 -7.68
C ALA A 278 -17.69 12.92 -7.36
N ASP A 279 -17.88 12.11 -8.39
CA ASP A 279 -18.43 10.76 -8.28
C ASP A 279 -17.54 9.79 -9.09
N PRO A 280 -16.47 9.24 -8.48
CA PRO A 280 -15.55 8.34 -9.17
C PRO A 280 -16.22 7.11 -9.80
N GLY A 281 -17.39 6.73 -9.29
CA GLY A 281 -18.09 5.51 -9.69
C GLY A 281 -17.40 4.24 -9.17
N PRO A 282 -17.83 3.06 -9.64
CA PRO A 282 -17.21 1.80 -9.28
C PRO A 282 -15.77 1.71 -9.81
N ARG A 283 -14.88 1.09 -9.04
CA ARG A 283 -13.50 0.79 -9.44
C ARG A 283 -13.50 -0.36 -10.44
N ILE A 284 -13.43 -0.01 -11.73
CA ILE A 284 -13.38 -0.98 -12.83
C ILE A 284 -11.94 -1.07 -13.32
N ARG A 285 -11.29 -2.19 -13.03
CA ARG A 285 -9.88 -2.45 -13.39
C ARG A 285 -9.76 -3.59 -14.40
N PRO A 286 -8.72 -3.59 -15.26
CA PRO A 286 -8.39 -4.73 -16.10
C PRO A 286 -8.20 -5.98 -15.23
N GLN A 287 -8.91 -7.06 -15.57
CA GLN A 287 -8.89 -8.30 -14.81
C GLN A 287 -7.73 -9.20 -15.26
N GLU A 288 -7.21 -10.01 -14.34
CA GLU A 288 -6.10 -10.92 -14.60
C GLU A 288 -6.57 -12.12 -15.46
N PRO A 289 -5.92 -12.40 -16.61
CA PRO A 289 -6.25 -13.58 -17.40
C PRO A 289 -5.78 -14.86 -16.70
N GLU A 290 -6.38 -15.99 -17.07
CA GLU A 290 -5.93 -17.30 -16.58
C GLU A 290 -4.46 -17.54 -16.93
N GLN A 291 -3.67 -17.76 -15.89
CA GLN A 291 -2.23 -18.01 -16.03
C GLN A 291 -1.98 -19.49 -16.35
N ARG A 292 -1.22 -19.74 -17.43
CA ARG A 292 -0.97 -21.09 -17.98
C ARG A 292 0.50 -21.48 -18.05
N THR A 293 1.38 -20.60 -17.58
CA THR A 293 2.83 -20.80 -17.64
C THR A 293 3.48 -20.52 -16.30
N LYS A 294 4.40 -21.43 -15.94
CA LYS A 294 5.39 -21.19 -14.90
C LYS A 294 6.39 -20.17 -15.41
N ARG A 295 6.71 -19.18 -14.58
CA ARG A 295 7.71 -18.15 -14.87
C ARG A 295 8.77 -18.13 -13.78
N THR A 296 9.95 -17.66 -14.12
CA THR A 296 11.05 -17.47 -13.17
C THR A 296 11.69 -16.11 -13.37
N ALA A 297 12.08 -15.47 -12.28
CA ALA A 297 12.89 -14.25 -12.28
C ALA A 297 14.15 -14.49 -11.45
N THR A 298 15.31 -14.05 -11.93
CA THR A 298 16.58 -14.24 -11.20
C THR A 298 17.35 -12.94 -11.19
N LEU A 299 17.76 -12.51 -10.01
CA LEU A 299 18.66 -11.38 -9.82
C LEU A 299 19.95 -11.87 -9.14
N ASN A 300 21.08 -11.65 -9.81
CA ASN A 300 22.41 -11.78 -9.22
C ASN A 300 22.91 -10.38 -8.84
N ASP A 301 23.27 -10.17 -7.57
CA ASP A 301 23.68 -8.85 -7.08
C ASP A 301 24.84 -8.96 -6.08
N GLU A 302 25.84 -8.09 -6.22
CA GLU A 302 27.04 -8.03 -5.37
C GLU A 302 26.75 -7.74 -3.90
N ARG A 303 25.62 -7.08 -3.60
CA ARG A 303 25.18 -6.80 -2.23
C ARG A 303 24.60 -8.04 -1.53
N VAL A 304 24.30 -9.11 -2.27
CA VAL A 304 23.66 -10.32 -1.75
C VAL A 304 24.71 -11.33 -1.31
N THR A 305 24.64 -11.72 -0.04
CA THR A 305 25.52 -12.76 0.55
C THR A 305 24.78 -14.07 0.81
N GLN A 306 23.50 -13.99 1.17
CA GLN A 306 22.65 -15.13 1.45
C GLN A 306 21.66 -15.30 0.27
N PRO A 307 21.75 -16.38 -0.52
CA PRO A 307 20.76 -16.63 -1.56
C PRO A 307 19.37 -16.88 -0.94
N SER A 308 18.31 -16.57 -1.69
CA SER A 308 16.95 -16.87 -1.29
C SER A 308 16.04 -17.04 -2.50
N PHE A 309 14.90 -17.69 -2.29
CA PHE A 309 13.85 -17.77 -3.29
C PHE A 309 12.50 -17.37 -2.70
N ARG A 310 11.60 -16.93 -3.58
CA ARG A 310 10.17 -16.77 -3.29
C ARG A 310 9.36 -17.35 -4.43
N LYS A 311 8.37 -18.18 -4.13
CA LYS A 311 7.40 -18.70 -5.08
C LYS A 311 6.04 -18.10 -4.77
N ILE A 312 5.40 -17.50 -5.76
CA ILE A 312 4.15 -16.75 -5.60
C ILE A 312 3.11 -17.20 -6.63
N TRP A 313 1.85 -17.20 -6.21
CA TRP A 313 0.66 -17.50 -7.02
C TRP A 313 -0.34 -16.36 -6.89
N VAL A 314 -1.06 -16.08 -7.98
CA VAL A 314 -2.32 -15.33 -7.92
C VAL A 314 -3.41 -16.26 -7.40
N VAL A 315 -4.14 -15.81 -6.38
CA VAL A 315 -5.21 -16.58 -5.72
C VAL A 315 -6.38 -15.64 -5.38
N PRO A 316 -7.58 -16.15 -5.13
CA PRO A 316 -8.71 -15.30 -4.73
C PRO A 316 -8.44 -14.48 -3.45
N SER A 317 -8.92 -13.24 -3.43
CA SER A 317 -8.99 -12.38 -2.23
C SER A 317 -10.28 -12.62 -1.46
N TYR A 318 -10.48 -11.92 -0.33
CA TYR A 318 -11.76 -11.95 0.39
C TYR A 318 -12.94 -11.44 -0.45
N GLU A 319 -12.69 -10.58 -1.45
CA GLU A 319 -13.73 -9.99 -2.29
C GLU A 319 -14.28 -10.98 -3.33
N ASN A 320 -13.42 -11.83 -3.88
CA ASN A 320 -13.79 -12.71 -4.99
C ASN A 320 -13.68 -14.23 -4.69
N ALA A 321 -13.24 -14.61 -3.50
CA ALA A 321 -13.22 -16.00 -3.05
C ALA A 321 -14.64 -16.56 -2.88
N LYS A 322 -14.77 -17.88 -3.06
CA LYS A 322 -15.99 -18.58 -2.63
C LYS A 322 -16.09 -18.52 -1.10
N PRO A 323 -17.30 -18.55 -0.53
CA PRO A 323 -17.47 -18.52 0.93
C PRO A 323 -16.61 -19.57 1.65
N GLY A 324 -15.71 -19.12 2.53
CA GLY A 324 -14.81 -19.95 3.30
C GLY A 324 -13.44 -20.23 2.67
N ASP A 325 -13.24 -19.90 1.39
CA ASP A 325 -11.97 -20.18 0.69
C ASP A 325 -10.87 -19.20 1.08
N ALA A 326 -11.17 -17.90 1.24
CA ALA A 326 -10.19 -16.91 1.71
C ALA A 326 -9.73 -17.22 3.13
N GLU A 327 -10.66 -17.60 4.02
CA GLU A 327 -10.32 -18.06 5.37
C GLU A 327 -9.51 -19.36 5.34
N ALA A 328 -9.79 -20.27 4.40
CA ALA A 328 -9.01 -21.48 4.22
C ALA A 328 -7.57 -21.18 3.73
N LEU A 329 -7.38 -20.18 2.88
CA LEU A 329 -6.05 -19.70 2.44
C LEU A 329 -5.28 -19.05 3.60
N ASP A 330 -5.95 -18.27 4.46
CA ASP A 330 -5.36 -17.73 5.69
C ASP A 330 -4.88 -18.87 6.61
N ILE A 331 -5.72 -19.87 6.85
CA ILE A 331 -5.36 -21.03 7.66
C ILE A 331 -4.27 -21.87 6.99
N LEU A 332 -4.28 -22.02 5.66
CA LEU A 332 -3.25 -22.73 4.91
C LEU A 332 -1.88 -22.06 5.08
N SER A 333 -1.80 -20.73 4.92
CA SER A 333 -0.55 -19.98 5.11
C SER A 333 -0.02 -20.13 6.54
N GLU A 334 -0.93 -20.13 7.53
CA GLU A 334 -0.61 -20.29 8.93
C GLU A 334 -0.05 -21.68 9.27
N ILE A 335 -0.66 -22.75 8.72
CA ILE A 335 -0.19 -24.15 8.88
C ILE A 335 1.14 -24.36 8.17
N LEU A 336 1.29 -23.82 6.95
CA LEU A 336 2.45 -24.05 6.11
C LEU A 336 3.67 -23.28 6.65
N GLY A 337 3.55 -21.97 6.86
CA GLY A 337 4.69 -21.09 7.13
C GLY A 337 4.47 -20.01 8.19
N GLY A 338 3.32 -19.99 8.85
CA GLY A 338 2.94 -18.88 9.72
C GLY A 338 3.70 -18.79 11.05
N SER A 339 4.30 -19.84 11.61
CA SER A 339 5.01 -19.77 12.92
C SER A 339 6.26 -20.63 12.95
N ILE A 340 7.00 -20.47 14.05
CA ILE A 340 7.88 -21.49 14.57
C ILE A 340 7.26 -22.89 14.73
N ARG A 341 5.92 -23.08 14.69
CA ARG A 341 5.27 -24.40 14.76
C ARG A 341 4.75 -24.89 13.41
N SER A 342 4.83 -24.06 12.37
CA SER A 342 4.34 -24.41 11.04
C SER A 342 5.21 -25.47 10.38
N ARG A 343 4.68 -26.14 9.35
CA ARG A 343 5.39 -27.24 8.66
C ARG A 343 6.76 -26.83 8.14
N LEU A 344 6.83 -25.71 7.42
CA LEU A 344 8.09 -25.24 6.82
C LEU A 344 9.15 -24.94 7.88
N TYR A 345 8.78 -24.28 8.98
CA TYR A 345 9.75 -23.99 10.03
C TYR A 345 10.22 -25.26 10.74
N GLN A 346 9.28 -26.10 11.18
CA GLN A 346 9.61 -27.33 11.92
C GLN A 346 10.44 -28.30 11.07
N GLU A 347 10.10 -28.46 9.80
CA GLU A 347 10.78 -29.40 8.93
C GLU A 347 12.13 -28.86 8.46
N LEU A 348 12.18 -27.65 7.89
CA LEU A 348 13.37 -27.16 7.20
C LEU A 348 14.36 -26.45 8.14
N VAL A 349 13.87 -25.71 9.14
CA VAL A 349 14.72 -24.91 10.05
C VAL A 349 15.16 -25.74 11.26
N VAL A 350 14.26 -26.54 11.82
CA VAL A 350 14.51 -27.31 13.06
C VAL A 350 15.04 -28.71 12.78
N LYS A 351 14.28 -29.57 12.09
CA LYS A 351 14.63 -30.99 11.93
C LYS A 351 15.75 -31.22 10.92
N GLN A 352 15.58 -30.76 9.70
CA GLN A 352 16.60 -30.91 8.65
C GLN A 352 17.73 -29.91 8.85
N GLY A 353 17.40 -28.72 9.37
CA GLY A 353 18.37 -27.67 9.63
C GLY A 353 19.06 -27.13 8.38
N ILE A 354 18.37 -27.16 7.24
CA ILE A 354 18.87 -26.72 5.93
C ILE A 354 18.50 -25.27 5.62
N ALA A 355 17.50 -24.70 6.30
CA ALA A 355 17.03 -23.34 6.05
C ALA A 355 17.37 -22.37 7.18
N ALA A 356 17.89 -21.19 6.85
CA ALA A 356 18.00 -20.04 7.74
C ALA A 356 16.60 -19.49 8.04
N SER A 357 15.75 -19.45 7.03
CA SER A 357 14.35 -19.04 7.11
C SER A 357 13.54 -19.81 6.08
N ALA A 358 12.28 -20.11 6.42
CA ALA A 358 11.28 -20.63 5.51
C ALA A 358 9.90 -20.21 6.02
N GLY A 359 9.01 -19.82 5.12
CA GLY A 359 7.70 -19.31 5.51
C GLY A 359 6.72 -19.27 4.34
N ALA A 360 5.49 -18.87 4.68
CA ALA A 360 4.37 -18.78 3.77
C ALA A 360 3.49 -17.60 4.21
N ASP A 361 2.82 -17.00 3.24
CA ASP A 361 2.07 -15.78 3.43
C ASP A 361 0.90 -15.73 2.42
N TYR A 362 -0.23 -15.21 2.89
CA TYR A 362 -1.42 -14.94 2.09
C TYR A 362 -1.82 -13.47 2.23
N SER A 363 -1.88 -12.77 1.09
CA SER A 363 -2.39 -11.41 0.98
C SER A 363 -3.78 -11.46 0.37
N GLY A 364 -4.80 -11.51 1.22
CA GLY A 364 -6.21 -11.63 0.82
C GLY A 364 -7.01 -10.33 0.91
N ASP A 365 -6.40 -9.24 1.36
CA ASP A 365 -7.03 -7.94 1.63
C ASP A 365 -7.07 -7.00 0.41
N ALA A 366 -6.90 -7.55 -0.79
CA ALA A 366 -6.93 -6.85 -2.06
C ALA A 366 -8.38 -6.68 -2.57
N LEU A 367 -8.62 -5.61 -3.34
CA LEU A 367 -9.89 -5.43 -4.07
C LEU A 367 -10.07 -6.45 -5.20
N ASP A 368 -9.01 -6.70 -5.98
CA ASP A 368 -9.00 -7.73 -7.02
C ASP A 368 -8.41 -9.04 -6.44
N ASP A 369 -7.77 -9.86 -7.27
CA ASP A 369 -7.10 -11.09 -6.79
C ASP A 369 -5.99 -10.80 -5.77
N GLY A 370 -5.90 -11.68 -4.77
CA GLY A 370 -4.83 -11.71 -3.80
C GLY A 370 -3.61 -12.52 -4.26
N THR A 371 -2.67 -12.72 -3.35
CA THR A 371 -1.50 -13.57 -3.61
C THR A 371 -1.24 -14.55 -2.48
N PHE A 372 -0.73 -15.73 -2.82
CA PHE A 372 -0.17 -16.66 -1.87
C PHE A 372 1.31 -16.83 -2.19
N SER A 373 2.17 -16.87 -1.18
CA SER A 373 3.59 -17.08 -1.41
C SER A 373 4.24 -17.99 -0.39
N VAL A 374 5.31 -18.65 -0.82
CA VAL A 374 6.27 -19.35 0.04
C VAL A 374 7.66 -18.84 -0.24
N TYR A 375 8.54 -18.90 0.74
CA TYR A 375 9.91 -18.43 0.60
C TYR A 375 10.87 -19.26 1.44
N GLY A 376 12.15 -19.21 1.09
CA GLY A 376 13.20 -19.83 1.88
C GLY A 376 14.59 -19.32 1.54
N ALA A 377 15.48 -19.40 2.53
CA ALA A 377 16.91 -19.15 2.39
C ALA A 377 17.70 -20.30 3.04
N PRO A 378 18.74 -20.85 2.40
CA PRO A 378 19.52 -21.94 2.95
C PRO A 378 20.39 -21.50 4.13
N ARG A 379 20.90 -22.46 4.89
CA ARG A 379 21.96 -22.24 5.88
C ARG A 379 23.00 -23.35 5.84
N GLY A 380 24.20 -23.04 6.34
CA GLY A 380 25.30 -24.00 6.39
C GLY A 380 25.71 -24.42 4.98
N THR A 381 25.74 -25.72 4.72
CA THR A 381 26.17 -26.30 3.44
C THR A 381 25.00 -26.65 2.51
N ALA A 382 23.76 -26.35 2.89
CA ALA A 382 22.59 -26.64 2.07
C ALA A 382 22.54 -25.70 0.84
N SER A 383 22.12 -26.23 -0.30
CA SER A 383 21.88 -25.42 -1.50
C SER A 383 20.48 -24.81 -1.49
N LEU A 384 20.28 -23.76 -2.31
CA LEU A 384 18.96 -23.16 -2.49
C LEU A 384 17.95 -24.18 -3.04
N ASP A 385 18.35 -24.99 -4.02
CA ASP A 385 17.53 -26.05 -4.61
C ASP A 385 17.06 -27.09 -3.58
N GLN A 386 17.91 -27.44 -2.59
CA GLN A 386 17.53 -28.36 -1.51
C GLN A 386 16.42 -27.76 -0.64
N VAL A 387 16.48 -26.46 -0.36
CA VAL A 387 15.44 -25.76 0.40
C VAL A 387 14.16 -25.65 -0.43
N GLU A 388 14.24 -25.26 -1.70
CA GLU A 388 13.06 -25.18 -2.59
C GLU A 388 12.37 -26.53 -2.72
N ALA A 389 13.13 -27.61 -2.96
CA ALA A 389 12.59 -28.96 -3.04
C ALA A 389 11.92 -29.41 -1.72
N ALA A 390 12.47 -29.01 -0.57
CA ALA A 390 11.86 -29.31 0.73
C ALA A 390 10.56 -28.52 0.96
N VAL A 391 10.49 -27.25 0.53
CA VAL A 391 9.25 -26.45 0.54
C VAL A 391 8.18 -27.08 -0.35
N ASP A 392 8.53 -27.43 -1.58
CA ASP A 392 7.62 -28.08 -2.52
C ASP A 392 7.15 -29.45 -1.99
N GLY A 393 8.02 -30.16 -1.28
CA GLY A 393 7.68 -31.39 -0.58
C GLY A 393 6.57 -31.21 0.46
N GLU A 394 6.58 -30.13 1.24
CA GLU A 394 5.52 -29.83 2.21
C GLU A 394 4.20 -29.42 1.55
N ILE A 395 4.26 -28.62 0.48
CA ILE A 395 3.07 -28.26 -0.31
C ILE A 395 2.42 -29.52 -0.87
N ASN A 396 3.21 -30.40 -1.50
CA ASN A 396 2.73 -31.66 -2.07
C ASN A 396 2.12 -32.59 -1.01
N ARG A 397 2.66 -32.60 0.23
CA ARG A 397 2.04 -33.33 1.35
C ARG A 397 0.66 -32.79 1.71
N ILE A 398 0.46 -31.48 1.76
CA ILE A 398 -0.87 -30.89 2.00
C ILE A 398 -1.83 -31.24 0.85
N VAL A 399 -1.39 -31.06 -0.40
CA VAL A 399 -2.20 -31.37 -1.60
C VAL A 399 -2.62 -32.84 -1.61
N LYS A 400 -1.73 -33.76 -1.27
CA LYS A 400 -1.99 -35.21 -1.29
C LYS A 400 -2.79 -35.68 -0.07
N ASP A 401 -2.26 -35.40 1.13
CA ASP A 401 -2.70 -36.03 2.38
C ASP A 401 -3.57 -35.09 3.24
N GLY A 402 -3.58 -33.79 2.93
CA GLY A 402 -4.28 -32.76 3.71
C GLY A 402 -3.53 -32.32 4.96
N VAL A 403 -4.29 -31.77 5.90
CA VAL A 403 -3.82 -31.34 7.22
C VAL A 403 -4.44 -32.19 8.32
N THR A 404 -3.79 -32.24 9.49
CA THR A 404 -4.32 -32.95 10.66
C THR A 404 -5.28 -32.07 11.46
N ASP A 405 -6.13 -32.68 12.29
CA ASP A 405 -7.01 -31.94 13.22
C ASP A 405 -6.22 -31.07 14.19
N THR A 406 -5.06 -31.57 14.64
CA THR A 406 -4.16 -30.83 15.52
C THR A 406 -3.61 -29.59 14.85
N GLU A 407 -3.13 -29.68 13.60
CA GLU A 407 -2.62 -28.53 12.84
C GLU A 407 -3.71 -27.48 12.63
N LEU A 408 -4.91 -27.91 12.20
CA LEU A 408 -6.04 -27.02 11.99
C LEU A 408 -6.45 -26.31 13.29
N ALA A 409 -6.60 -27.06 14.38
CA ALA A 409 -6.96 -26.48 15.68
C ALA A 409 -5.89 -25.49 16.18
N GLN A 410 -4.62 -25.79 15.99
CA GLN A 410 -3.52 -24.89 16.38
C GLN A 410 -3.51 -23.61 15.54
N ALA A 411 -3.67 -23.73 14.22
CA ALA A 411 -3.72 -22.60 13.30
C ALA A 411 -4.91 -21.68 13.60
N ARG A 412 -6.13 -22.24 13.73
CA ARG A 412 -7.33 -21.47 14.13
C ARG A 412 -7.12 -20.76 15.47
N ASN A 413 -6.65 -21.48 16.49
CA ASN A 413 -6.42 -20.89 17.81
C ASN A 413 -5.40 -19.75 17.77
N ARG A 414 -4.34 -19.90 16.98
CA ARG A 414 -3.33 -18.86 16.84
C ARG A 414 -3.86 -17.65 16.08
N PHE A 415 -4.59 -17.87 15.00
CA PHE A 415 -5.25 -16.82 14.23
C PHE A 415 -6.21 -16.02 15.12
N LEU A 416 -7.11 -16.70 15.83
CA LEU A 416 -8.06 -16.07 16.75
C LEU A 416 -7.35 -15.29 17.86
N LYS A 417 -6.27 -15.82 18.43
CA LYS A 417 -5.43 -15.07 19.37
C LYS A 417 -4.84 -13.81 18.74
N SER A 418 -4.42 -13.87 17.48
CA SER A 418 -3.89 -12.69 16.80
C SER A 418 -4.94 -11.60 16.57
N VAL A 419 -6.20 -11.98 16.29
CA VAL A 419 -7.33 -11.03 16.23
C VAL A 419 -7.60 -10.43 17.61
N VAL A 420 -7.52 -11.22 18.68
CA VAL A 420 -7.65 -10.69 20.05
C VAL A 420 -6.52 -9.72 20.38
N PHE A 421 -5.28 -10.04 19.98
CA PHE A 421 -4.14 -9.13 20.20
C PHE A 421 -4.21 -7.87 19.34
N SER A 422 -4.78 -7.92 18.13
CA SER A 422 -4.94 -6.70 17.32
C SER A 422 -5.93 -5.72 17.94
N ARG A 423 -6.93 -6.23 18.67
CA ARG A 423 -7.88 -5.42 19.46
C ARG A 423 -7.22 -4.65 20.59
N ASP A 424 -6.01 -5.04 21.01
CA ASP A 424 -5.25 -4.31 22.01
C ASP A 424 -4.73 -2.96 21.49
N SER A 425 -4.59 -2.80 20.16
CA SER A 425 -4.10 -1.58 19.53
C SER A 425 -5.25 -0.76 18.93
N GLN A 426 -5.48 0.45 19.46
CA GLN A 426 -6.46 1.40 18.89
C GLN A 426 -6.15 1.68 17.41
N ALA A 427 -4.87 1.91 17.06
CA ALA A 427 -4.42 2.10 15.69
C ALA A 427 -4.56 0.83 14.83
N GLY A 428 -4.25 -0.35 15.39
CA GLY A 428 -4.44 -1.63 14.71
C GLY A 428 -5.91 -1.88 14.35
N MET A 429 -6.83 -1.54 15.25
CA MET A 429 -8.28 -1.61 15.00
C MET A 429 -8.73 -0.62 13.93
N ALA A 430 -8.28 0.63 14.00
CA ALA A 430 -8.58 1.62 12.97
C ALA A 430 -8.10 1.15 11.59
N ARG A 431 -6.93 0.49 11.54
CA ARG A 431 -6.37 -0.05 10.30
C ARG A 431 -7.16 -1.23 9.73
N ILE A 432 -7.54 -2.20 10.55
CA ILE A 432 -8.36 -3.35 10.12
C ILE A 432 -9.69 -2.87 9.53
N TYR A 433 -10.36 -1.94 10.20
CA TYR A 433 -11.63 -1.40 9.72
C TYR A 433 -11.45 -0.58 8.45
N GLY A 434 -10.48 0.33 8.45
CA GLY A 434 -10.24 1.20 7.31
C GLY A 434 -9.84 0.45 6.04
N SER A 435 -8.91 -0.51 6.13
CA SER A 435 -8.47 -1.27 4.96
C SER A 435 -9.58 -2.14 4.39
N THR A 436 -10.36 -2.81 5.25
CA THR A 436 -11.47 -3.68 4.82
C THR A 436 -12.56 -2.88 4.14
N LEU A 437 -12.96 -1.74 4.71
CA LEU A 437 -13.98 -0.87 4.13
C LEU A 437 -13.51 -0.24 2.82
N ALA A 438 -12.22 0.14 2.74
CA ALA A 438 -11.64 0.73 1.54
C ALA A 438 -11.53 -0.24 0.36
N VAL A 439 -11.65 -1.55 0.57
CA VAL A 439 -11.71 -2.56 -0.50
C VAL A 439 -13.12 -3.13 -0.73
N GLY A 440 -14.15 -2.57 -0.10
CA GLY A 440 -15.56 -2.95 -0.34
C GLY A 440 -16.17 -3.88 0.72
N GLY A 441 -15.38 -4.35 1.68
CA GLY A 441 -15.88 -5.10 2.82
C GLY A 441 -16.73 -4.24 3.77
N THR A 442 -17.34 -4.87 4.76
CA THR A 442 -18.25 -4.22 5.72
C THR A 442 -17.75 -4.35 7.17
N VAL A 443 -18.35 -3.56 8.08
CA VAL A 443 -18.16 -3.72 9.53
C VAL A 443 -18.52 -5.14 9.98
N GLU A 444 -19.60 -5.70 9.42
CA GLU A 444 -20.07 -7.05 9.72
C GLU A 444 -19.07 -8.12 9.28
N ASP A 445 -18.38 -7.91 8.14
CA ASP A 445 -17.36 -8.84 7.67
C ASP A 445 -16.22 -8.99 8.69
N ILE A 446 -15.81 -7.91 9.34
CA ILE A 446 -14.77 -7.92 10.36
C ILE A 446 -15.28 -8.58 11.65
N GLN A 447 -16.51 -8.26 12.06
CA GLN A 447 -17.11 -8.79 13.28
C GLN A 447 -17.32 -10.31 13.20
N LYS A 448 -17.79 -10.81 12.05
CA LYS A 448 -18.00 -12.24 11.79
C LYS A 448 -16.74 -13.01 11.41
N TRP A 449 -15.65 -12.33 11.13
CA TRP A 449 -14.41 -12.96 10.69
C TRP A 449 -13.89 -14.06 11.63
N PRO A 450 -13.89 -13.89 12.97
CA PRO A 450 -13.51 -14.96 13.89
C PRO A 450 -14.38 -16.21 13.75
N ASP A 451 -15.67 -16.06 13.48
CA ASP A 451 -16.59 -17.19 13.32
C ASP A 451 -16.35 -17.91 11.99
N ARG A 452 -16.09 -17.16 10.91
CA ARG A 452 -15.74 -17.75 9.61
C ARG A 452 -14.43 -18.55 9.71
N ILE A 453 -13.42 -18.03 10.41
CA ILE A 453 -12.17 -18.74 10.69
C ILE A 453 -12.40 -20.00 11.54
N ARG A 454 -13.30 -19.96 12.53
CA ARG A 454 -13.66 -21.14 13.32
C ARG A 454 -14.31 -22.24 12.49
N ALA A 455 -15.01 -21.87 11.42
CA ALA A 455 -15.75 -22.80 10.56
C ALA A 455 -14.88 -23.52 9.51
N VAL A 456 -13.69 -23.00 9.17
CA VAL A 456 -12.78 -23.54 8.13
C VAL A 456 -12.45 -25.01 8.33
N THR A 457 -12.86 -25.90 7.45
CA THR A 457 -12.61 -27.36 7.54
C THR A 457 -11.25 -27.80 6.98
N LYS A 458 -10.81 -29.03 7.28
CA LYS A 458 -9.56 -29.59 6.71
C LYS A 458 -9.67 -29.77 5.20
N GLU A 459 -10.87 -30.14 4.76
CA GLU A 459 -11.24 -30.35 3.38
C GLU A 459 -11.11 -29.04 2.61
N GLN A 460 -11.64 -27.92 3.12
CA GLN A 460 -11.46 -26.61 2.51
C GLN A 460 -9.98 -26.20 2.40
N VAL A 461 -9.19 -26.41 3.46
CA VAL A 461 -7.73 -26.13 3.43
C VAL A 461 -7.03 -26.94 2.34
N LYS A 462 -7.39 -28.22 2.19
CA LYS A 462 -6.86 -29.07 1.13
C LYS A 462 -7.34 -28.62 -0.26
N ASP A 463 -8.61 -28.28 -0.39
CA ASP A 463 -9.21 -27.90 -1.67
C ASP A 463 -8.60 -26.63 -2.24
N VAL A 464 -8.39 -25.60 -1.39
CA VAL A 464 -7.70 -24.38 -1.83
C VAL A 464 -6.23 -24.66 -2.14
N ALA A 465 -5.54 -25.53 -1.39
CA ALA A 465 -4.16 -25.91 -1.73
C ALA A 465 -4.06 -26.60 -3.10
N VAL A 466 -4.95 -27.56 -3.37
CA VAL A 466 -5.02 -28.32 -4.64
C VAL A 466 -5.34 -27.40 -5.82
N ARG A 467 -6.33 -26.53 -5.63
CA ARG A 467 -6.80 -25.63 -6.69
C ARG A 467 -5.82 -24.50 -6.93
N ASP A 468 -5.24 -23.94 -5.86
CA ASP A 468 -4.61 -22.64 -5.94
C ASP A 468 -3.08 -22.64 -6.02
N LEU A 469 -2.41 -23.64 -5.42
CA LEU A 469 -0.95 -23.75 -5.40
C LEU A 469 -0.41 -24.62 -6.55
N VAL A 470 -0.82 -24.30 -7.77
CA VAL A 470 -0.43 -25.04 -8.98
C VAL A 470 0.88 -24.47 -9.55
N ASP A 471 1.93 -25.29 -9.65
CA ASP A 471 3.27 -24.85 -10.13
C ASP A 471 3.23 -24.30 -11.57
N ALA A 472 2.34 -24.83 -12.42
CA ALA A 472 2.18 -24.38 -13.80
C ALA A 472 1.68 -22.93 -13.96
N ARG A 473 1.29 -22.26 -12.86
CA ARG A 473 0.86 -20.85 -12.87
C ARG A 473 1.64 -19.96 -11.90
N SER A 474 2.71 -20.48 -11.28
CA SER A 474 3.51 -19.70 -10.33
C SER A 474 4.57 -18.84 -11.00
N VAL A 475 5.03 -17.83 -10.26
CA VAL A 475 6.34 -17.20 -10.49
C VAL A 475 7.28 -17.58 -9.35
N THR A 476 8.46 -18.12 -9.68
CA THR A 476 9.55 -18.30 -8.71
C THR A 476 10.64 -17.27 -8.95
N SER A 477 10.95 -16.48 -7.93
CA SER A 477 12.03 -15.49 -7.96
C SER A 477 13.24 -15.96 -7.15
N TYR A 478 14.44 -15.73 -7.67
CA TYR A 478 15.71 -16.11 -7.04
C TYR A 478 16.58 -14.87 -6.85
N LEU A 479 16.92 -14.59 -5.58
CA LEU A 479 17.92 -13.58 -5.24
C LEU A 479 19.23 -14.28 -4.92
N LEU A 480 20.24 -14.06 -5.75
CA LEU A 480 21.50 -14.78 -5.70
C LEU A 480 22.68 -13.82 -5.49
N PRO A 481 23.75 -14.24 -4.82
CA PRO A 481 25.04 -13.58 -4.90
C PRO A 481 25.53 -13.47 -6.35
N PRO A 482 26.61 -12.69 -6.63
CA PRO A 482 27.20 -12.64 -7.95
C PRO A 482 27.47 -14.04 -8.49
N ALA A 483 27.08 -14.29 -9.73
CA ALA A 483 27.53 -15.47 -10.42
C ALA A 483 29.07 -15.42 -10.48
N ALA A 484 29.75 -16.54 -10.25
CA ALA A 484 31.16 -16.62 -10.62
C ALA A 484 31.25 -16.30 -12.11
N GLU A 485 32.08 -15.31 -12.49
CA GLU A 485 32.22 -14.92 -13.88
C GLU A 485 32.46 -16.17 -14.75
N PRO A 486 31.72 -16.35 -15.85
CA PRO A 486 32.06 -17.41 -16.79
C PRO A 486 33.51 -17.20 -17.25
N GLU A 487 34.31 -18.26 -17.32
CA GLU A 487 35.74 -18.17 -17.70
C GLU A 487 35.96 -17.45 -19.04
N THR A 488 34.94 -17.42 -19.90
CA THR A 488 34.96 -16.71 -21.19
C THR A 488 34.90 -15.18 -21.08
N ALA A 489 34.56 -14.64 -19.89
CA ALA A 489 34.55 -13.20 -19.59
C ALA A 489 35.87 -12.73 -18.96
N LYS A 490 36.76 -13.65 -18.56
CA LYS A 490 38.13 -13.30 -18.21
C LYS A 490 38.84 -12.90 -19.49
N SER A 491 38.89 -11.60 -19.79
CA SER A 491 39.81 -11.09 -20.79
C SER A 491 41.21 -11.57 -20.38
N ASP A 492 41.85 -12.38 -21.21
CA ASP A 492 43.25 -12.75 -21.01
C ASP A 492 44.05 -11.47 -20.81
N GLY A 493 44.42 -11.21 -19.56
CA GLY A 493 45.22 -10.09 -19.12
C GLY A 493 46.66 -10.22 -19.58
N ALA A 494 46.89 -10.48 -20.86
CA ALA A 494 48.11 -10.09 -21.53
C ALA A 494 47.97 -8.59 -21.83
N ALA A 495 48.35 -7.77 -20.85
CA ALA A 495 48.53 -6.33 -21.02
C ALA A 495 49.43 -6.08 -22.24
N GLN A 496 48.84 -5.82 -23.41
CA GLN A 496 49.56 -5.17 -24.48
C GLN A 496 49.88 -3.77 -23.97
N LYS A 497 51.15 -3.58 -23.59
CA LYS A 497 51.72 -2.27 -23.31
C LYS A 497 51.41 -1.37 -24.50
N VAL A 498 50.45 -0.47 -24.33
CA VAL A 498 50.24 0.63 -25.25
C VAL A 498 51.49 1.50 -25.16
N VAL A 499 52.35 1.40 -26.18
CA VAL A 499 53.49 2.30 -26.36
C VAL A 499 52.90 3.67 -26.73
N PRO A 500 53.13 4.74 -25.96
CA PRO A 500 52.62 6.05 -26.31
C PRO A 500 53.30 6.54 -27.59
N LEU A 501 52.50 6.84 -28.61
CA LEU A 501 52.95 7.46 -29.85
C LEU A 501 53.56 8.83 -29.55
N LYS A 502 54.85 8.99 -29.87
CA LYS A 502 55.53 10.29 -29.85
C LYS A 502 54.93 11.20 -30.93
N PRO A 503 54.72 12.51 -30.65
CA PRO A 503 54.24 13.45 -31.64
C PRO A 503 55.31 13.65 -32.73
N ALA A 504 54.89 13.54 -33.99
CA ALA A 504 55.76 13.74 -35.15
C ALA A 504 56.11 15.23 -35.30
N THR A 505 57.41 15.53 -35.29
CA THR A 505 58.01 16.81 -35.64
C THR A 505 57.76 17.10 -37.13
N VAL A 506 57.17 18.26 -37.43
CA VAL A 506 57.04 18.79 -38.78
C VAL A 506 58.35 19.47 -39.17
N GLU A 507 59.17 18.81 -39.99
CA GLU A 507 60.27 19.46 -40.70
C GLU A 507 59.80 19.99 -42.06
N LYS A 508 60.03 21.29 -42.26
CA LYS A 508 59.85 22.02 -43.52
C LYS A 508 60.91 21.58 -44.54
N GLY A 509 60.51 21.32 -45.78
CA GLY A 509 61.45 21.07 -46.88
C GLY A 509 60.80 21.04 -48.26
N THR A 510 60.74 22.21 -48.89
CA THR A 510 60.25 22.55 -50.24
C THR A 510 60.94 21.84 -51.42
N LYS A 511 60.16 21.49 -52.45
CA LYS A 511 60.39 21.59 -53.93
C LYS A 511 59.28 20.75 -54.63
N GLY A 512 58.47 21.19 -55.59
CA GLY A 512 58.26 22.46 -56.28
C GLY A 512 57.24 22.27 -57.44
N VAL A 513 56.47 23.32 -57.71
CA VAL A 513 55.98 23.80 -59.03
C VAL A 513 55.01 22.92 -59.86
N LYS A 514 53.74 23.38 -59.98
CA LYS A 514 53.23 24.05 -61.21
C LYS A 514 52.03 24.97 -60.89
N GLN A 515 52.23 26.22 -61.32
CA GLN A 515 51.48 27.48 -61.29
C GLN A 515 50.24 27.65 -60.40
#